data_AF-A0A944EED3-F1
#
_entry.id   AF-A0A944EED3-F1
#
_cell.length_a   1.000
_cell.length_b   1.000
_cell.length_c   1.000
_cell.angle_alpha   90.00
_cell.angle_beta   90.00
_cell.angle_gamma   90.00
#
_symmetry.space_group_name_H-M   'P 1'
#
loop_
_entity.id
_entity.type
_entity.pdbx_description
1 polymer ?
#
loop_
_entity_poly.entity_id
_entity_poly.type
_entity_poly.pdbx_seq_one_letter_code
_entity_poly.pdbx_strand_id
1 'polypeptide(L)'
;MCAVAGMLLASGCGGDSSNEAADAHPHQGNPNPRKDTAAVPGLPGMPPLLDPNDLYAADRPNALSPVVKDFPSRVYVPNTESNTVSVIDPRTYKVIETIPVGAQPQHVVPSWDLKTLWVNNDRGHTLTPIDPATGKAGKTVDVHDPYNLYFTPDGKYAVVMASMDRELVFRDAHTMKRKKTEPVACRGVNHADFSPDGKYFIVSCEFSGELLKVDTAKMKVIGQQKLPFEGAMPQDVKISSDGRTWYIADMMADGIWVLDGDRFTEPKLMRTGKGAHGLYVSRDSKSLYVSNRGEGSVSVLDLPTRKLVKKWELPDGGSPDMGGVSADGKELWLSGRYDSEVYVIDTRDGHQIARIPVGAGPHGLAVYPQPGRYSLGHTGIFR
;
A
#
# COMPACT_ATOMS: atom_id res chain seq x y z
N MET A 1 -22.21 67.05 10.89
CA MET A 1 -21.96 66.01 11.91
C MET A 1 -23.05 64.97 11.79
N CYS A 2 -22.67 63.69 11.77
CA CYS A 2 -23.44 62.43 11.95
C CYS A 2 -24.98 62.49 11.98
N ALA A 3 -25.77 61.55 11.45
CA ALA A 3 -25.56 60.30 10.74
C ALA A 3 -26.98 59.70 10.49
N VAL A 4 -27.08 58.82 9.49
CA VAL A 4 -27.93 57.60 9.45
C VAL A 4 -29.45 57.71 9.18
N ALA A 5 -29.78 57.17 7.99
CA ALA A 5 -30.81 56.20 7.61
C ALA A 5 -32.32 56.43 7.82
N GLY A 6 -33.08 56.08 6.77
CA GLY A 6 -34.50 55.75 6.86
C GLY A 6 -35.24 55.76 5.52
N MET A 7 -35.22 54.62 4.82
CA MET A 7 -36.33 53.88 4.16
C MET A 7 -37.53 54.59 3.46
N LEU A 8 -38.14 53.83 2.51
CA LEU A 8 -39.49 53.94 1.88
C LEU A 8 -39.54 54.77 0.58
N LEU A 9 -40.29 54.48 -0.51
CA LEU A 9 -41.38 53.55 -0.85
C LEU A 9 -41.62 53.57 -2.39
N ALA A 10 -42.50 52.68 -2.87
CA ALA A 10 -43.37 52.70 -4.09
C ALA A 10 -43.04 51.60 -5.11
N SER A 11 -43.88 50.60 -5.49
CA SER A 11 -45.34 50.37 -5.65
C SER A 11 -45.82 50.41 -7.12
N GLY A 12 -46.57 49.38 -7.54
CA GLY A 12 -47.42 49.35 -8.76
C GLY A 12 -47.52 47.94 -9.38
N CYS A 13 -48.48 47.08 -8.97
CA CYS A 13 -49.85 46.86 -9.51
C CYS A 13 -49.89 46.04 -10.82
N GLY A 14 -50.72 45.03 -11.07
CA GLY A 14 -51.86 44.36 -10.40
C GLY A 14 -52.08 42.98 -11.08
N GLY A 15 -53.07 42.15 -10.78
CA GLY A 15 -54.31 42.33 -10.03
C GLY A 15 -54.96 40.99 -9.63
N ASP A 16 -56.21 41.13 -9.21
CA ASP A 16 -57.01 40.28 -8.31
C ASP A 16 -57.38 38.86 -8.80
N SER A 17 -57.50 37.92 -7.85
CA SER A 17 -58.78 37.53 -7.20
C SER A 17 -58.81 36.06 -6.77
N SER A 18 -59.09 35.88 -5.49
CA SER A 18 -59.88 34.83 -4.82
C SER A 18 -59.95 33.38 -5.36
N ASN A 19 -59.69 32.48 -4.41
CA ASN A 19 -60.58 31.42 -3.93
C ASN A 19 -60.09 29.96 -4.06
N GLU A 20 -60.24 29.28 -2.92
CA GLU A 20 -60.44 27.85 -2.71
C GLU A 20 -59.28 26.87 -2.91
N ALA A 21 -59.05 26.14 -1.82
CA ALA A 21 -58.18 24.98 -1.71
C ALA A 21 -58.64 23.85 -2.64
N ALA A 22 -57.68 23.26 -3.34
CA ALA A 22 -57.77 21.90 -3.86
C ALA A 22 -56.36 21.28 -3.84
N ASP A 23 -56.28 20.09 -3.26
CA ASP A 23 -55.10 19.23 -3.18
C ASP A 23 -54.37 19.09 -4.52
N ALA A 24 -53.09 19.47 -4.54
CA ALA A 24 -52.19 19.21 -5.66
C ALA A 24 -51.11 18.22 -5.22
N HIS A 25 -51.30 16.95 -5.62
CA HIS A 25 -50.24 15.94 -5.63
C HIS A 25 -49.07 16.42 -6.51
N PRO A 26 -47.83 16.47 -6.00
CA PRO A 26 -46.66 16.51 -6.87
C PRO A 26 -46.41 15.09 -7.37
N HIS A 27 -46.54 14.92 -8.68
CA HIS A 27 -46.09 13.74 -9.40
C HIS A 27 -44.70 13.31 -8.92
N GLN A 28 -44.61 12.08 -8.41
CA GLN A 28 -43.35 11.38 -8.22
C GLN A 28 -42.64 11.29 -9.57
N GLY A 29 -41.65 12.16 -9.76
CA GLY A 29 -40.64 12.01 -10.80
C GLY A 29 -39.88 10.73 -10.51
N ASN A 30 -40.15 9.70 -11.30
CA ASN A 30 -39.48 8.41 -11.25
C ASN A 30 -37.96 8.65 -11.28
N PRO A 31 -37.17 8.27 -10.26
CA PRO A 31 -35.72 8.42 -10.33
C PRO A 31 -35.25 7.52 -11.47
N ASN A 32 -34.77 8.17 -12.53
CA ASN A 32 -34.12 7.50 -13.65
C ASN A 32 -33.10 6.52 -13.04
N PRO A 33 -33.20 5.20 -13.29
CA PRO A 33 -32.21 4.28 -12.78
C PRO A 33 -30.89 4.76 -13.37
N ARG A 34 -29.96 5.16 -12.49
CA ARG A 34 -28.56 5.33 -12.90
C ARG A 34 -28.24 4.05 -13.64
N LYS A 35 -27.87 4.18 -14.92
CA LYS A 35 -27.35 3.04 -15.67
C LYS A 35 -26.19 2.54 -14.83
N ASP A 36 -26.40 1.42 -14.14
CA ASP A 36 -25.35 0.60 -13.61
C ASP A 36 -24.49 0.29 -14.83
N THR A 37 -23.40 1.03 -14.98
CA THR A 37 -22.35 0.66 -15.91
C THR A 37 -21.94 -0.72 -15.46
N ALA A 38 -22.35 -1.74 -16.22
CA ALA A 38 -22.05 -3.13 -15.93
C ALA A 38 -20.57 -3.20 -15.53
N ALA A 39 -20.32 -3.57 -14.28
CA ALA A 39 -18.98 -3.62 -13.73
C ALA A 39 -18.14 -4.45 -14.71
N VAL A 40 -17.06 -3.85 -15.22
CA VAL A 40 -16.13 -4.57 -16.09
C VAL A 40 -15.70 -5.82 -15.32
N PRO A 41 -15.91 -7.04 -15.85
CA PRO A 41 -15.58 -8.24 -15.10
C PRO A 41 -14.10 -8.21 -14.73
N GLY A 42 -13.80 -8.41 -13.44
CA GLY A 42 -12.43 -8.51 -12.94
C GLY A 42 -11.72 -9.77 -13.43
N LEU A 43 -10.50 -9.97 -12.95
CA LEU A 43 -9.72 -11.18 -13.15
C LEU A 43 -10.57 -12.41 -12.74
N PRO A 44 -10.70 -13.45 -13.57
CA PRO A 44 -11.54 -14.60 -13.25
C PRO A 44 -11.13 -15.31 -11.95
N GLY A 45 -12.05 -15.34 -10.98
CA GLY A 45 -11.83 -15.91 -9.64
C GLY A 45 -11.40 -14.90 -8.57
N MET A 46 -11.16 -13.64 -8.95
CA MET A 46 -10.92 -12.56 -8.00
C MET A 46 -12.20 -12.23 -7.21
N PRO A 47 -12.12 -12.09 -5.87
CA PRO A 47 -13.24 -11.57 -5.09
C PRO A 47 -13.65 -10.16 -5.57
N PRO A 48 -14.95 -9.85 -5.66
CA PRO A 48 -15.38 -8.52 -6.09
C PRO A 48 -14.92 -7.45 -5.10
N LEU A 49 -14.75 -6.22 -5.60
CA LEU A 49 -14.54 -5.04 -4.77
C LEU A 49 -15.75 -4.83 -3.87
N LEU A 50 -15.51 -4.41 -2.61
CA LEU A 50 -16.59 -4.05 -1.69
C LEU A 50 -17.22 -2.70 -2.04
N ASP A 51 -16.41 -1.76 -2.55
CA ASP A 51 -16.83 -0.46 -3.05
C ASP A 51 -16.03 -0.14 -4.32
N PRO A 52 -16.68 0.11 -5.48
CA PRO A 52 -15.97 0.47 -6.71
C PRO A 52 -15.28 1.85 -6.65
N ASN A 53 -15.57 2.68 -5.65
CA ASN A 53 -14.94 3.99 -5.44
C ASN A 53 -13.94 4.02 -4.29
N ASP A 54 -13.79 2.91 -3.56
CA ASP A 54 -12.81 2.77 -2.50
C ASP A 54 -12.19 1.37 -2.49
N LEU A 55 -11.05 1.27 -3.14
CA LEU A 55 -10.26 0.06 -3.28
C LEU A 55 -9.80 -0.52 -1.94
N TYR A 56 -9.73 0.30 -0.89
CA TYR A 56 -9.31 -0.09 0.46
C TYR A 56 -10.50 -0.17 1.43
N ALA A 57 -11.74 -0.31 0.92
CA ALA A 57 -12.94 -0.40 1.75
C ALA A 57 -12.93 -1.56 2.77
N ALA A 58 -12.16 -2.61 2.52
CA ALA A 58 -11.96 -3.72 3.46
C ALA A 58 -10.98 -3.40 4.60
N ASP A 59 -10.18 -2.34 4.47
CA ASP A 59 -9.06 -2.03 5.36
C ASP A 59 -9.48 -1.11 6.52
N ARG A 60 -10.78 -1.05 6.83
CA ARG A 60 -11.30 -0.17 7.89
C ARG A 60 -10.70 -0.48 9.25
N PRO A 61 -10.60 0.51 10.16
CA PRO A 61 -10.02 0.30 11.48
C PRO A 61 -10.58 -0.94 12.19
N ASN A 62 -9.69 -1.86 12.54
CA ASN A 62 -9.98 -3.15 13.20
C ASN A 62 -10.94 -4.10 12.43
N ALA A 63 -11.20 -3.86 11.14
CA ALA A 63 -11.98 -4.75 10.29
C ALA A 63 -11.17 -5.99 9.88
N LEU A 64 -10.74 -6.78 10.87
CA LEU A 64 -9.96 -7.98 10.67
C LEU A 64 -10.82 -9.10 10.07
N SER A 65 -10.26 -9.83 9.11
CA SER A 65 -10.87 -11.07 8.61
C SER A 65 -11.13 -12.07 9.75
N PRO A 66 -12.25 -12.82 9.72
CA PRO A 66 -12.51 -13.90 10.68
C PRO A 66 -11.38 -14.93 10.78
N VAL A 67 -10.54 -15.04 9.74
CA VAL A 67 -9.37 -15.95 9.73
C VAL A 67 -8.35 -15.57 10.80
N VAL A 68 -8.18 -14.28 11.08
CA VAL A 68 -7.05 -13.75 11.87
C VAL A 68 -7.45 -12.84 13.01
N LYS A 69 -8.75 -12.56 13.18
CA LYS A 69 -9.28 -11.65 14.22
C LYS A 69 -8.85 -12.01 15.65
N ASP A 70 -8.56 -13.28 15.90
CA ASP A 70 -8.18 -13.81 17.22
C ASP A 70 -6.66 -14.05 17.34
N PHE A 71 -5.88 -13.70 16.31
CA PHE A 71 -4.42 -13.85 16.34
C PHE A 71 -3.79 -12.73 17.17
N PRO A 72 -2.67 -13.00 17.87
CA PRO A 72 -1.94 -11.98 18.60
C PRO A 72 -1.42 -10.90 17.64
N SER A 73 -1.61 -9.63 18.01
CA SER A 73 -1.02 -8.50 17.29
C SER A 73 0.47 -8.39 17.58
N ARG A 74 1.29 -8.39 16.54
CA ARG A 74 2.76 -8.36 16.58
C ARG A 74 3.31 -7.56 15.40
N VAL A 75 4.54 -7.08 15.54
CA VAL A 75 5.30 -6.47 14.44
C VAL A 75 6.52 -7.34 14.16
N TYR A 76 6.69 -7.75 12.91
CA TYR A 76 7.76 -8.64 12.45
C TYR A 76 8.74 -7.86 11.59
N VAL A 77 9.96 -7.70 12.05
CA VAL A 77 10.96 -6.81 11.46
C VAL A 77 12.11 -7.65 10.90
N PRO A 78 12.25 -7.81 9.58
CA PRO A 78 13.37 -8.52 9.01
C PRO A 78 14.63 -7.65 9.06
N ASN A 79 15.69 -8.19 9.66
CA ASN A 79 16.97 -7.53 9.85
C ASN A 79 17.96 -8.05 8.78
N THR A 80 18.03 -7.36 7.64
CA THR A 80 18.73 -7.83 6.42
C THR A 80 20.21 -8.18 6.66
N GLU A 81 20.87 -7.48 7.58
CA GLU A 81 22.30 -7.66 7.85
C GLU A 81 22.56 -8.61 9.03
N SER A 82 21.52 -8.95 9.80
CA SER A 82 21.62 -9.85 10.95
C SER A 82 21.10 -11.26 10.70
N ASN A 83 20.41 -11.50 9.57
CA ASN A 83 19.75 -12.78 9.26
C ASN A 83 18.74 -13.22 10.34
N THR A 84 18.01 -12.24 10.88
CA THR A 84 16.99 -12.47 11.92
C THR A 84 15.70 -11.72 11.60
N VAL A 85 14.62 -12.10 12.28
CA VAL A 85 13.40 -11.31 12.41
C VAL A 85 13.21 -10.93 13.88
N SER A 86 13.15 -9.63 14.17
CA SER A 86 12.73 -9.15 15.50
C SER A 86 11.20 -9.12 15.58
N VAL A 87 10.64 -9.68 16.64
CA VAL A 87 9.19 -9.68 16.91
C VAL A 87 8.92 -8.70 18.04
N ILE A 88 8.09 -7.70 17.79
CA ILE A 88 7.75 -6.64 18.74
C ILE A 88 6.28 -6.79 19.17
N ASP A 89 6.03 -6.61 20.47
CA ASP A 89 4.68 -6.41 21.00
C ASP A 89 4.28 -4.93 20.82
N PRO A 90 3.28 -4.63 19.97
CA PRO A 90 2.89 -3.26 19.68
C PRO A 90 2.26 -2.53 20.87
N ARG A 91 1.84 -3.25 21.93
CA ARG A 91 1.28 -2.62 23.14
C ARG A 91 2.35 -2.09 24.07
N THR A 92 3.51 -2.74 24.10
CA THR A 92 4.59 -2.44 25.04
C THR A 92 5.82 -1.84 24.38
N TYR A 93 5.87 -1.84 23.04
CA TYR A 93 7.00 -1.39 22.23
C TYR A 93 8.30 -2.14 22.54
N LYS A 94 8.19 -3.39 22.99
CA LYS A 94 9.34 -4.24 23.33
C LYS A 94 9.51 -5.36 22.31
N VAL A 95 10.75 -5.61 21.93
CA VAL A 95 11.13 -6.86 21.26
C VAL A 95 10.89 -8.01 22.24
N ILE A 96 10.01 -8.94 21.87
CA ILE A 96 9.63 -10.11 22.68
C ILE A 96 10.32 -11.39 22.20
N GLU A 97 10.81 -11.41 20.96
CA GLU A 97 11.50 -12.55 20.37
C GLU A 97 12.41 -12.10 19.22
N THR A 98 13.49 -12.84 18.98
CA THR A 98 14.34 -12.70 17.79
C THR A 98 14.48 -14.06 17.14
N ILE A 99 13.95 -14.21 15.94
CA ILE A 99 13.87 -15.47 15.21
C ILE A 99 15.04 -15.53 14.21
N PRO A 100 15.92 -16.56 14.26
CA PRO A 100 16.92 -16.77 13.21
C PRO A 100 16.23 -17.22 11.91
N VAL A 101 16.63 -16.63 10.78
CA VAL A 101 16.08 -16.94 9.46
C VAL A 101 17.21 -17.13 8.44
N GLY A 102 16.86 -17.24 7.14
CA GLY A 102 17.85 -17.36 6.08
C GLY A 102 18.64 -16.07 5.84
N ALA A 103 19.62 -16.13 4.94
CA ALA A 103 20.48 -14.99 4.66
C ALA A 103 19.72 -13.84 3.99
N GLN A 104 19.99 -12.62 4.43
CA GLN A 104 19.42 -11.37 3.90
C GLN A 104 17.87 -11.37 3.82
N PRO A 105 17.17 -11.45 4.97
CA PRO A 105 15.71 -11.31 4.97
C PRO A 105 15.32 -9.88 4.61
N GLN A 106 14.64 -9.68 3.47
CA GLN A 106 14.27 -8.34 2.96
C GLN A 106 12.89 -7.88 3.41
N HIS A 107 11.89 -8.75 3.35
CA HIS A 107 10.51 -8.44 3.69
C HIS A 107 9.86 -9.57 4.49
N VAL A 108 8.89 -9.21 5.33
CA VAL A 108 7.91 -10.15 5.89
C VAL A 108 6.58 -9.92 5.19
N VAL A 109 6.07 -10.94 4.51
CA VAL A 109 4.93 -10.84 3.59
C VAL A 109 3.79 -11.77 4.01
N PRO A 110 2.60 -11.24 4.34
CA PRO A 110 1.43 -12.07 4.59
C PRO A 110 1.00 -12.85 3.33
N SER A 111 0.67 -14.13 3.49
CA SER A 111 0.10 -14.95 2.42
C SER A 111 -1.30 -14.45 2.02
N TRP A 112 -1.70 -14.77 0.79
CA TRP A 112 -3.04 -14.41 0.28
C TRP A 112 -4.16 -14.82 1.25
N ASP A 113 -4.07 -16.02 1.82
CA ASP A 113 -5.05 -16.59 2.75
C ASP A 113 -4.89 -16.14 4.22
N LEU A 114 -3.94 -15.23 4.49
CA LEU A 114 -3.69 -14.63 5.81
C LEU A 114 -3.13 -15.61 6.87
N LYS A 115 -2.74 -16.83 6.49
CA LYS A 115 -2.36 -17.86 7.47
C LYS A 115 -0.86 -18.04 7.64
N THR A 116 -0.05 -17.41 6.79
CA THR A 116 1.41 -17.52 6.83
C THR A 116 2.03 -16.15 6.64
N LEU A 117 3.06 -15.83 7.41
CA LEU A 117 3.97 -14.72 7.11
C LEU A 117 5.23 -15.30 6.48
N TRP A 118 5.56 -14.90 5.26
CA TRP A 118 6.75 -15.34 4.54
C TRP A 118 7.89 -14.36 4.76
N VAL A 119 8.98 -14.84 5.33
CA VAL A 119 10.23 -14.09 5.39
C VAL A 119 11.02 -14.37 4.12
N ASN A 120 11.27 -13.32 3.37
CA ASN A 120 11.91 -13.33 2.06
C ASN A 120 13.44 -13.28 2.21
N ASN A 121 14.09 -14.45 2.32
CA ASN A 121 15.55 -14.54 2.49
C ASN A 121 16.24 -14.51 1.13
N ASP A 122 16.59 -13.30 0.70
CA ASP A 122 17.00 -12.98 -0.67
C ASP A 122 18.27 -13.74 -1.09
N ARG A 123 19.41 -13.45 -0.44
CA ARG A 123 20.65 -14.23 -0.59
C ARG A 123 20.59 -15.64 0.00
N GLY A 124 19.59 -15.91 0.83
CA GLY A 124 19.34 -17.23 1.38
C GLY A 124 18.68 -18.18 0.38
N HIS A 125 18.16 -17.67 -0.74
CA HIS A 125 17.40 -18.43 -1.74
C HIS A 125 16.29 -19.30 -1.11
N THR A 126 15.63 -18.76 -0.08
CA THR A 126 14.58 -19.45 0.67
C THR A 126 13.50 -18.49 1.14
N LEU A 127 12.29 -19.03 1.36
CA LEU A 127 11.27 -18.40 2.18
C LEU A 127 11.21 -19.10 3.54
N THR A 128 11.22 -18.35 4.64
CA THR A 128 10.90 -18.90 5.97
C THR A 128 9.44 -18.61 6.30
N PRO A 129 8.57 -19.63 6.46
CA PRO A 129 7.22 -19.40 6.94
C PRO A 129 7.22 -19.12 8.45
N ILE A 130 6.42 -18.16 8.89
CA ILE A 130 6.04 -17.94 10.28
C ILE A 130 4.53 -18.10 10.39
N ASP A 131 4.08 -18.90 11.35
CA ASP A 131 2.67 -19.00 11.73
C ASP A 131 2.30 -17.77 12.59
N PRO A 132 1.47 -16.83 12.11
CA PRO A 132 1.13 -15.63 12.87
C PRO A 132 0.28 -15.91 14.13
N ALA A 133 -0.46 -17.02 14.17
CA ALA A 133 -1.27 -17.38 15.34
C ALA A 133 -0.38 -17.76 16.53
N THR A 134 0.70 -18.51 16.27
CA THR A 134 1.61 -18.99 17.32
C THR A 134 2.88 -18.15 17.45
N GLY A 135 3.32 -17.50 16.38
CA GLY A 135 4.59 -16.78 16.25
C GLY A 135 5.77 -17.67 15.83
N LYS A 136 5.55 -18.96 15.62
CA LYS A 136 6.62 -19.93 15.38
C LYS A 136 7.04 -19.97 13.91
N ALA A 137 8.35 -19.97 13.69
CA ALA A 137 8.93 -20.25 12.37
C ALA A 137 8.84 -21.74 12.02
N GLY A 138 8.56 -22.04 10.76
CA GLY A 138 8.49 -23.38 10.19
C GLY A 138 9.68 -23.74 9.31
N LYS A 139 9.57 -24.86 8.60
CA LYS A 139 10.59 -25.32 7.65
C LYS A 139 10.65 -24.39 6.43
N THR A 140 11.86 -24.02 6.03
CA THR A 140 12.09 -23.19 4.84
C THR A 140 11.63 -23.87 3.55
N VAL A 141 11.29 -23.02 2.57
CA VAL A 141 10.90 -23.42 1.21
C VAL A 141 11.91 -22.85 0.22
N ASP A 142 12.41 -23.68 -0.69
CA ASP A 142 13.39 -23.25 -1.69
C ASP A 142 12.75 -22.35 -2.76
N VAL A 143 13.21 -21.10 -2.77
CA VAL A 143 12.80 -20.06 -3.70
C VAL A 143 14.02 -19.22 -4.00
N HIS A 144 14.56 -19.31 -5.21
CA HIS A 144 15.74 -18.55 -5.59
C HIS A 144 15.43 -17.04 -5.67
N ASP A 145 16.32 -16.22 -5.09
CA ASP A 145 16.34 -14.75 -5.19
C ASP A 145 15.02 -14.05 -4.77
N PRO A 146 14.41 -14.37 -3.60
CA PRO A 146 13.09 -13.88 -3.29
C PRO A 146 13.12 -12.48 -2.67
N TYR A 147 13.51 -11.43 -3.42
CA TYR A 147 13.58 -10.06 -2.88
C TYR A 147 12.23 -9.63 -2.29
N ASN A 148 11.14 -9.75 -3.05
CA ASN A 148 9.79 -9.49 -2.56
C ASN A 148 8.79 -10.56 -3.04
N LEU A 149 7.62 -10.61 -2.40
CA LEU A 149 6.57 -11.58 -2.71
C LEU A 149 5.22 -10.87 -2.81
N TYR A 150 4.49 -11.21 -3.87
CA TYR A 150 3.15 -10.73 -4.17
C TYR A 150 2.20 -11.90 -4.41
N PHE A 151 0.90 -11.65 -4.39
CA PHE A 151 -0.12 -12.65 -4.71
C PHE A 151 -1.12 -12.10 -5.70
N THR A 152 -1.49 -12.89 -6.70
CA THR A 152 -2.54 -12.49 -7.64
C THR A 152 -3.87 -12.36 -6.89
N PRO A 153 -4.73 -11.39 -7.25
CA PRO A 153 -5.98 -11.13 -6.52
C PRO A 153 -6.94 -12.33 -6.44
N ASP A 154 -6.86 -13.25 -7.40
CA ASP A 154 -7.63 -14.50 -7.43
C ASP A 154 -7.02 -15.62 -6.57
N GLY A 155 -5.93 -15.36 -5.86
CA GLY A 155 -5.27 -16.30 -4.95
C GLY A 155 -4.57 -17.46 -5.64
N LYS A 156 -4.47 -17.48 -6.97
CA LYS A 156 -3.88 -18.63 -7.70
C LYS A 156 -2.36 -18.65 -7.62
N TYR A 157 -1.72 -17.49 -7.71
CA TYR A 157 -0.27 -17.41 -7.85
C TYR A 157 0.37 -16.49 -6.81
N ALA A 158 1.48 -16.96 -6.23
CA ALA A 158 2.48 -16.10 -5.65
C ALA A 158 3.41 -15.60 -6.77
N VAL A 159 3.82 -14.35 -6.73
CA VAL A 159 4.74 -13.74 -7.69
C VAL A 159 5.98 -13.32 -6.92
N VAL A 160 7.08 -14.04 -7.15
CA VAL A 160 8.38 -13.71 -6.58
C VAL A 160 9.04 -12.66 -7.48
N MET A 161 9.46 -11.56 -6.86
CA MET A 161 10.26 -10.52 -7.50
C MET A 161 11.72 -10.95 -7.41
N ALA A 162 12.23 -11.64 -8.43
CA ALA A 162 13.60 -12.13 -8.49
C ALA A 162 14.51 -11.05 -9.08
N SER A 163 14.91 -10.14 -8.19
CA SER A 163 15.54 -8.86 -8.50
C SER A 163 16.86 -9.00 -9.25
N MET A 164 17.74 -9.89 -8.77
CA MET A 164 19.07 -10.14 -9.33
C MET A 164 18.99 -11.00 -10.59
N ASP A 165 18.05 -11.94 -10.63
CA ASP A 165 17.83 -12.79 -11.80
C ASP A 165 17.13 -12.05 -12.95
N ARG A 166 16.48 -10.92 -12.66
CA ARG A 166 15.63 -10.15 -13.59
C ARG A 166 14.45 -11.00 -14.07
N GLU A 167 13.74 -11.58 -13.12
CA GLU A 167 12.61 -12.46 -13.41
C GLU A 167 11.40 -12.14 -12.51
N LEU A 168 10.20 -12.27 -13.10
CA LEU A 168 8.97 -12.46 -12.35
C LEU A 168 8.67 -13.96 -12.31
N VAL A 169 8.78 -14.57 -11.13
CA VAL A 169 8.59 -16.02 -10.98
C VAL A 169 7.24 -16.31 -10.36
N PHE A 170 6.31 -16.80 -11.18
CA PHE A 170 4.98 -17.20 -10.78
C PHE A 170 5.01 -18.60 -10.19
N ARG A 171 4.55 -18.72 -8.95
CA ARG A 171 4.44 -19.95 -8.17
C ARG A 171 3.00 -20.16 -7.76
N ASP A 172 2.61 -21.40 -7.51
CA ASP A 172 1.33 -21.72 -6.87
C ASP A 172 1.26 -21.04 -5.49
N ALA A 173 0.19 -20.28 -5.19
CA ALA A 173 0.11 -19.49 -3.96
C ALA A 173 0.11 -20.31 -2.68
N HIS A 174 -0.32 -21.57 -2.74
CA HIS A 174 -0.49 -22.44 -1.56
C HIS A 174 0.65 -23.44 -1.41
N THR A 175 1.17 -23.97 -2.51
CA THR A 175 2.24 -24.98 -2.49
C THR A 175 3.61 -24.42 -2.79
N MET A 176 3.71 -23.16 -3.22
CA MET A 176 4.94 -22.48 -3.67
C MET A 176 5.67 -23.19 -4.82
N LYS A 177 5.03 -24.15 -5.51
CA LYS A 177 5.61 -24.80 -6.70
C LYS A 177 5.66 -23.82 -7.86
N ARG A 178 6.82 -23.69 -8.52
CA ARG A 178 6.98 -22.85 -9.71
C ARG A 178 6.05 -23.28 -10.84
N LYS A 179 5.38 -22.31 -11.45
CA LYS A 179 4.43 -22.48 -12.56
C LYS A 179 4.95 -21.84 -13.83
N LYS A 180 5.48 -20.62 -13.74
CA LYS A 180 6.02 -19.89 -14.88
C LYS A 180 7.12 -18.94 -14.42
N THR A 181 8.08 -18.70 -15.29
CA THR A 181 9.05 -17.61 -15.16
C THR A 181 8.84 -16.67 -16.34
N GLU A 182 8.78 -15.38 -16.07
CA GLU A 182 8.78 -14.31 -17.07
C GLU A 182 10.06 -13.49 -16.89
N PRO A 183 11.07 -13.70 -17.75
CA PRO A 183 12.26 -12.86 -17.76
C PRO A 183 11.91 -11.42 -18.15
N VAL A 184 12.62 -10.46 -17.57
CA VAL A 184 12.43 -9.03 -17.86
C VAL A 184 13.75 -8.37 -18.27
N ALA A 185 13.67 -7.28 -19.04
CA ALA A 185 14.86 -6.56 -19.51
C ALA A 185 15.44 -5.60 -18.47
N CYS A 186 14.59 -5.07 -17.58
CA CYS A 186 14.97 -4.09 -16.57
C CYS A 186 15.75 -4.74 -15.41
N ARG A 187 16.46 -3.93 -14.60
CA ARG A 187 17.19 -4.39 -13.40
C ARG A 187 16.46 -3.97 -12.13
N GLY A 188 16.43 -4.86 -11.14
CA GLY A 188 15.86 -4.53 -9.83
C GLY A 188 14.33 -4.61 -9.78
N VAL A 189 13.72 -5.65 -10.35
CA VAL A 189 12.28 -5.89 -10.17
C VAL A 189 11.98 -6.13 -8.70
N ASN A 190 11.33 -5.17 -8.03
CA ASN A 190 11.32 -5.14 -6.57
C ASN A 190 9.90 -5.00 -5.98
N HIS A 191 9.11 -4.02 -6.44
CA HIS A 191 7.80 -3.72 -5.85
C HIS A 191 6.68 -3.66 -6.88
N ALA A 192 5.46 -3.95 -6.45
CA ALA A 192 4.27 -3.92 -7.29
C ALA A 192 2.98 -3.56 -6.52
N ASP A 193 1.94 -3.23 -7.27
CA ASP A 193 0.53 -3.26 -6.81
C ASP A 193 -0.35 -3.68 -8.00
N PHE A 194 -1.58 -4.08 -7.75
CA PHE A 194 -2.51 -4.60 -8.76
C PHE A 194 -3.60 -3.57 -9.12
N SER A 195 -4.04 -3.62 -10.37
CA SER A 195 -5.22 -2.86 -10.81
C SER A 195 -6.47 -3.24 -10.02
N PRO A 196 -7.48 -2.35 -9.90
CA PRO A 196 -8.69 -2.63 -9.13
C PRO A 196 -9.44 -3.89 -9.62
N ASP A 197 -9.33 -4.20 -10.91
CA ASP A 197 -9.93 -5.36 -11.53
C ASP A 197 -8.98 -6.57 -11.60
N GLY A 198 -7.76 -6.44 -11.07
CA GLY A 198 -6.73 -7.48 -11.01
C GLY A 198 -6.14 -7.91 -12.35
N LYS A 199 -6.54 -7.30 -13.47
CA LYS A 199 -6.11 -7.73 -14.81
C LYS A 199 -4.65 -7.41 -15.11
N TYR A 200 -4.08 -6.40 -14.46
CA TYR A 200 -2.67 -6.10 -14.58
C TYR A 200 -2.09 -5.64 -13.25
N PHE A 201 -0.77 -5.61 -13.18
CA PHE A 201 -0.03 -4.96 -12.11
C PHE A 201 1.11 -4.12 -12.69
N ILE A 202 1.53 -3.10 -11.95
CA ILE A 202 2.71 -2.30 -12.28
C ILE A 202 3.83 -2.70 -11.34
N VAL A 203 5.04 -2.84 -11.90
CA VAL A 203 6.25 -3.22 -11.17
C VAL A 203 7.29 -2.11 -11.30
N SER A 204 7.98 -1.78 -10.22
CA SER A 204 9.17 -0.93 -10.23
C SER A 204 10.44 -1.73 -10.50
N CYS A 205 11.32 -1.18 -11.36
CA CYS A 205 12.66 -1.69 -11.61
C CYS A 205 13.68 -0.72 -11.02
N GLU A 206 14.09 -0.97 -9.78
CA GLU A 206 14.90 -0.08 -8.95
C GLU A 206 16.21 0.33 -9.63
N PHE A 207 16.98 -0.63 -10.13
CA PHE A 207 18.36 -0.39 -10.58
C PHE A 207 18.48 0.05 -12.05
N SER A 208 17.36 0.17 -12.76
CA SER A 208 17.34 0.72 -14.12
C SER A 208 16.41 1.94 -14.30
N GLY A 209 15.65 2.31 -13.27
CA GLY A 209 14.79 3.50 -13.33
C GLY A 209 13.59 3.31 -14.26
N GLU A 210 12.98 2.12 -14.24
CA GLU A 210 11.91 1.74 -15.17
C GLU A 210 10.68 1.22 -14.44
N LEU A 211 9.55 1.24 -15.14
CA LEU A 211 8.30 0.60 -14.74
C LEU A 211 7.93 -0.48 -15.76
N LEU A 212 7.40 -1.60 -15.27
CA LEU A 212 6.75 -2.62 -16.11
C LEU A 212 5.24 -2.59 -15.87
N LYS A 213 4.48 -2.89 -16.91
CA LYS A 213 3.06 -3.25 -16.81
C LYS A 213 2.92 -4.70 -17.21
N VAL A 214 2.31 -5.51 -16.35
CA VAL A 214 2.26 -6.97 -16.49
C VAL A 214 0.81 -7.42 -16.54
N ASP A 215 0.44 -8.19 -17.57
CA ASP A 215 -0.86 -8.85 -17.67
C ASP A 215 -0.89 -10.02 -16.68
N THR A 216 -1.80 -9.96 -15.71
CA THR A 216 -1.88 -10.93 -14.61
C THR A 216 -2.26 -12.32 -15.11
N ALA A 217 -3.24 -12.41 -16.02
CA ALA A 217 -3.75 -13.69 -16.49
C ALA A 217 -2.74 -14.38 -17.43
N LYS A 218 -2.08 -13.61 -18.29
CA LYS A 218 -1.07 -14.12 -19.22
C LYS A 218 0.30 -14.30 -18.56
N MET A 219 0.52 -13.71 -17.39
CA MET A 219 1.81 -13.65 -16.71
C MET A 219 2.90 -13.11 -17.64
N LYS A 220 2.64 -11.96 -18.28
CA LYS A 220 3.49 -11.45 -19.36
C LYS A 220 3.64 -9.94 -19.23
N VAL A 221 4.86 -9.44 -19.39
CA VAL A 221 5.09 -8.00 -19.54
C VAL A 221 4.43 -7.53 -20.84
N ILE A 222 3.55 -6.54 -20.72
CA ILE A 222 2.78 -5.94 -21.83
C ILE A 222 3.13 -4.46 -22.04
N GLY A 223 3.88 -3.86 -21.13
CA GLY A 223 4.38 -2.50 -21.26
C GLY A 223 5.63 -2.31 -20.41
N GLN A 224 6.50 -1.41 -20.88
CA GLN A 224 7.70 -1.01 -20.18
C GLN A 224 7.95 0.46 -20.51
N GLN A 225 8.34 1.25 -19.51
CA GLN A 225 8.74 2.63 -19.74
C GLN A 225 9.82 3.06 -18.75
N LYS A 226 10.68 3.97 -19.19
CA LYS A 226 11.70 4.60 -18.34
C LYS A 226 11.11 5.81 -17.64
N LEU A 227 11.50 6.01 -16.39
CA LEU A 227 11.16 7.22 -15.63
C LEU A 227 11.94 8.42 -16.19
N PRO A 228 11.31 9.60 -16.35
CA PRO A 228 11.94 10.76 -16.96
C PRO A 228 12.86 11.51 -15.94
N PHE A 229 13.80 10.77 -15.36
CA PHE A 229 14.83 11.28 -14.45
C PHE A 229 16.09 10.43 -14.57
N GLU A 230 17.23 11.08 -14.79
CA GLU A 230 18.51 10.38 -14.89
C GLU A 230 18.92 9.83 -13.52
N GLY A 231 19.20 8.52 -13.46
CA GLY A 231 19.50 7.85 -12.19
C GLY A 231 18.28 7.57 -11.32
N ALA A 232 17.06 7.64 -11.87
CA ALA A 232 15.83 7.23 -11.18
C ALA A 232 15.99 5.86 -10.50
N MET A 233 15.47 5.75 -9.28
CA MET A 233 15.56 4.54 -8.46
C MET A 233 14.22 4.26 -7.79
N PRO A 234 13.23 3.75 -8.56
CA PRO A 234 11.89 3.54 -8.06
C PRO A 234 11.82 2.41 -7.04
N GLN A 235 11.09 2.66 -5.96
CA GLN A 235 10.89 1.77 -4.82
C GLN A 235 9.44 1.28 -4.81
N ASP A 236 8.66 1.56 -3.76
CA ASP A 236 7.32 1.02 -3.58
C ASP A 236 6.32 1.57 -4.61
N VAL A 237 5.32 0.75 -4.92
CA VAL A 237 4.22 1.04 -5.85
C VAL A 237 2.91 0.94 -5.08
N LYS A 238 2.06 1.96 -5.20
CA LYS A 238 0.71 1.98 -4.62
C LYS A 238 -0.30 2.68 -5.53
N ILE A 239 -1.56 2.30 -5.39
CA ILE A 239 -2.67 2.89 -6.12
C ILE A 239 -3.56 3.75 -5.21
N SER A 240 -4.14 4.83 -5.73
CA SER A 240 -5.11 5.66 -5.02
C SER A 240 -6.36 4.87 -4.62
N SER A 241 -7.08 5.36 -3.61
CA SER A 241 -8.31 4.73 -3.14
C SER A 241 -9.41 4.67 -4.19
N ASP A 242 -9.48 5.65 -5.11
CA ASP A 242 -10.38 5.62 -6.26
C ASP A 242 -9.96 4.64 -7.37
N GLY A 243 -8.81 3.96 -7.24
CA GLY A 243 -8.30 2.98 -8.19
C GLY A 243 -7.75 3.56 -9.50
N ARG A 244 -7.58 4.88 -9.62
CA ARG A 244 -7.26 5.53 -10.92
C ARG A 244 -5.82 6.04 -11.05
N THR A 245 -5.17 6.34 -9.93
CA THR A 245 -3.87 7.00 -9.91
C THR A 245 -2.85 6.08 -9.27
N TRP A 246 -1.71 5.91 -9.93
CA TRP A 246 -0.60 5.12 -9.42
C TRP A 246 0.50 6.04 -8.92
N TYR A 247 1.04 5.69 -7.76
CA TYR A 247 2.14 6.34 -7.08
C TYR A 247 3.33 5.38 -7.01
N ILE A 248 4.49 5.83 -7.43
CA ILE A 248 5.74 5.07 -7.31
C ILE A 248 6.75 5.93 -6.60
N ALA A 249 7.18 5.52 -5.41
CA ALA A 249 8.24 6.21 -4.69
C ALA A 249 9.54 6.10 -5.48
N ASP A 250 10.35 7.15 -5.49
CA ASP A 250 11.66 7.13 -6.11
C ASP A 250 12.67 7.82 -5.21
N MET A 251 13.68 7.06 -4.85
CA MET A 251 14.68 7.49 -3.89
C MET A 251 15.58 8.59 -4.43
N MET A 252 15.99 8.49 -5.70
CA MET A 252 16.94 9.44 -6.29
C MET A 252 16.23 10.66 -6.87
N ALA A 253 14.95 10.50 -7.24
CA ALA A 253 14.11 11.62 -7.65
C ALA A 253 13.42 12.33 -6.47
N ASP A 254 13.71 11.97 -5.22
CA ASP A 254 13.20 12.63 -3.99
C ASP A 254 11.68 12.91 -4.04
N GLY A 255 10.90 11.90 -4.40
CA GLY A 255 9.48 12.08 -4.65
C GLY A 255 8.73 10.83 -5.04
N ILE A 256 7.48 11.04 -5.43
CA ILE A 256 6.62 10.00 -6.00
C ILE A 256 6.31 10.33 -7.46
N TRP A 257 6.43 9.34 -8.33
CA TRP A 257 5.91 9.41 -9.69
C TRP A 257 4.42 9.15 -9.70
N VAL A 258 3.68 9.96 -10.44
CA VAL A 258 2.23 9.91 -10.55
C VAL A 258 1.85 9.59 -12.00
N LEU A 259 1.11 8.50 -12.22
CA LEU A 259 0.60 8.16 -13.55
C LEU A 259 -0.80 7.54 -13.52
N ASP A 260 -1.42 7.45 -14.70
CA ASP A 260 -2.58 6.62 -14.97
C ASP A 260 -2.09 5.24 -15.41
N GLY A 261 -2.41 4.21 -14.62
CA GLY A 261 -1.92 2.86 -14.87
C GLY A 261 -2.67 2.13 -15.98
N ASP A 262 -3.93 2.50 -16.27
CA ASP A 262 -4.72 1.88 -17.33
C ASP A 262 -4.15 2.25 -18.70
N ARG A 263 -3.89 3.54 -18.89
CA ARG A 263 -3.26 4.08 -20.11
C ARG A 263 -1.74 3.97 -20.08
N PHE A 264 -1.16 3.68 -18.91
CA PHE A 264 0.28 3.64 -18.68
C PHE A 264 0.98 4.91 -19.16
N THR A 265 0.43 6.06 -18.74
CA THR A 265 0.88 7.38 -19.21
C THR A 265 2.30 7.70 -18.75
N GLU A 266 2.92 8.70 -19.40
CA GLU A 266 4.17 9.29 -18.93
C GLU A 266 4.04 9.77 -17.47
N PRO A 267 4.90 9.29 -16.55
CA PRO A 267 4.81 9.63 -15.14
C PRO A 267 5.23 11.08 -14.86
N LYS A 268 4.54 11.71 -13.92
CA LYS A 268 4.84 13.07 -13.45
C LYS A 268 5.37 13.03 -12.03
N LEU A 269 6.51 13.67 -11.80
CA LEU A 269 7.12 13.72 -10.47
C LEU A 269 6.36 14.69 -9.55
N MET A 270 5.97 14.21 -8.38
CA MET A 270 5.52 15.00 -7.24
C MET A 270 6.59 14.89 -6.14
N ARG A 271 7.27 16.00 -5.83
CA ARG A 271 8.33 16.02 -4.83
C ARG A 271 7.77 15.80 -3.43
N THR A 272 8.41 14.94 -2.64
CA THR A 272 8.04 14.68 -1.24
C THR A 272 9.20 15.12 -0.33
N GLY A 273 10.04 14.19 0.10
CA GLY A 273 11.28 14.40 0.83
C GLY A 273 12.38 13.53 0.24
N LYS A 274 13.60 13.73 0.72
CA LYS A 274 14.76 13.02 0.18
C LYS A 274 14.66 11.52 0.40
N GLY A 275 14.94 10.73 -0.64
CA GLY A 275 14.92 9.28 -0.53
C GLY A 275 13.52 8.71 -0.28
N ALA A 276 12.49 9.18 -0.99
CA ALA A 276 11.14 8.61 -0.92
C ALA A 276 11.18 7.09 -1.16
N HIS A 277 10.54 6.30 -0.29
CA HIS A 277 10.71 4.84 -0.29
C HIS A 277 9.41 4.03 -0.14
N GLY A 278 8.83 3.99 1.06
CA GLY A 278 7.63 3.22 1.38
C GLY A 278 6.35 4.03 1.24
N LEU A 279 5.27 3.39 0.80
CA LEU A 279 3.97 4.01 0.53
C LEU A 279 2.86 3.29 1.30
N TYR A 280 2.18 3.99 2.23
CA TYR A 280 1.18 3.37 3.12
C TYR A 280 -0.12 4.15 3.18
N VAL A 281 -1.24 3.50 2.84
CA VAL A 281 -2.58 4.11 2.87
C VAL A 281 -3.17 4.04 4.28
N SER A 282 -3.80 5.13 4.73
CA SER A 282 -4.52 5.16 6.00
C SER A 282 -5.74 4.24 5.99
N ARG A 283 -6.16 3.75 7.16
CA ARG A 283 -7.30 2.81 7.29
C ARG A 283 -8.66 3.43 6.87
N ASP A 284 -8.73 4.75 6.75
CA ASP A 284 -9.89 5.48 6.22
C ASP A 284 -9.78 5.81 4.72
N SER A 285 -8.75 5.32 4.03
CA SER A 285 -8.50 5.49 2.59
C SER A 285 -8.23 6.92 2.12
N LYS A 286 -7.96 7.86 3.05
CA LYS A 286 -7.83 9.29 2.72
C LYS A 286 -6.41 9.80 2.63
N SER A 287 -5.47 9.18 3.33
CA SER A 287 -4.08 9.61 3.36
C SER A 287 -3.17 8.55 2.81
N LEU A 288 -2.13 8.98 2.09
CA LEU A 288 -0.98 8.16 1.74
C LEU A 288 0.24 8.74 2.47
N TYR A 289 0.82 7.92 3.36
CA TYR A 289 2.08 8.21 4.03
C TYR A 289 3.24 7.77 3.15
N VAL A 290 4.19 8.67 2.91
CA VAL A 290 5.38 8.45 2.11
C VAL A 290 6.59 8.59 3.02
N SER A 291 7.30 7.50 3.30
CA SER A 291 8.55 7.58 4.06
C SER A 291 9.67 8.15 3.18
N ASN A 292 10.44 9.07 3.73
CA ASN A 292 11.58 9.71 3.06
C ASN A 292 12.86 9.31 3.78
N ARG A 293 13.41 8.16 3.40
CA ARG A 293 14.53 7.49 4.08
C ARG A 293 15.79 8.34 4.15
N GLY A 294 16.04 9.16 3.13
CA GLY A 294 17.22 10.02 3.05
C GLY A 294 17.07 11.34 3.81
N GLU A 295 15.84 11.70 4.22
CA GLU A 295 15.55 12.94 4.94
C GLU A 295 15.29 12.71 6.44
N GLY A 296 14.80 11.53 6.82
CA GLY A 296 14.31 11.30 8.18
C GLY A 296 12.90 11.84 8.40
N SER A 297 12.06 11.81 7.36
CA SER A 297 10.72 12.42 7.39
C SER A 297 9.65 11.49 6.80
N VAL A 298 8.38 11.86 7.01
CA VAL A 298 7.21 11.25 6.35
C VAL A 298 6.38 12.35 5.71
N SER A 299 6.17 12.28 4.40
CA SER A 299 5.22 13.16 3.70
C SER A 299 3.83 12.56 3.69
N VAL A 300 2.80 13.41 3.84
CA VAL A 300 1.40 12.98 3.86
C VAL A 300 0.68 13.57 2.66
N LEU A 301 0.21 12.69 1.78
CA LEU A 301 -0.61 13.02 0.63
C LEU A 301 -2.09 12.80 0.98
N ASP A 302 -2.91 13.82 0.79
CA ASP A 302 -4.37 13.66 0.78
C ASP A 302 -4.79 13.04 -0.57
N LEU A 303 -5.31 11.82 -0.53
CA LEU A 303 -5.68 11.05 -1.73
C LEU A 303 -6.87 11.66 -2.50
N PRO A 304 -7.95 12.16 -1.85
CA PRO A 304 -9.06 12.78 -2.58
C PRO A 304 -8.65 14.01 -3.40
N THR A 305 -7.85 14.92 -2.81
CA THR A 305 -7.40 16.14 -3.49
C THR A 305 -6.09 15.97 -4.25
N ARG A 306 -5.36 14.88 -4.00
CA ARG A 306 -4.03 14.55 -4.55
C ARG A 306 -2.99 15.63 -4.24
N LYS A 307 -3.05 16.17 -3.02
CA LYS A 307 -2.14 17.23 -2.56
C LYS A 307 -1.35 16.76 -1.34
N LEU A 308 -0.07 17.09 -1.32
CA LEU A 308 0.72 16.98 -0.11
C LEU A 308 0.21 18.00 0.91
N VAL A 309 -0.18 17.51 2.08
CA VAL A 309 -0.82 18.32 3.12
C VAL A 309 0.01 18.45 4.38
N LYS A 310 0.93 17.51 4.64
CA LYS A 310 1.84 17.55 5.78
C LYS A 310 3.20 16.95 5.41
N LYS A 311 4.24 17.34 6.16
CA LYS A 311 5.51 16.63 6.28
C LYS A 311 5.83 16.53 7.77
N TRP A 312 6.11 15.32 8.23
CA TRP A 312 6.44 15.00 9.62
C TRP A 312 7.92 14.68 9.69
N GLU A 313 8.65 15.38 10.55
CA GLU A 313 10.06 15.12 10.78
C GLU A 313 10.21 14.16 11.96
N LEU A 314 11.08 13.16 11.83
CA LEU A 314 11.46 12.35 12.98
C LEU A 314 12.39 13.16 13.89
N PRO A 315 12.10 13.24 15.20
CA PRO A 315 13.04 13.80 16.16
C PRO A 315 14.40 13.10 16.04
N ASP A 316 15.47 13.90 16.06
CA ASP A 316 16.87 13.43 15.93
C ASP A 316 17.20 12.79 14.58
N GLY A 317 16.33 12.95 13.58
CA GLY A 317 16.47 12.35 12.25
C GLY A 317 16.20 10.85 12.26
N GLY A 318 16.65 10.17 11.20
CA GLY A 318 16.51 8.73 11.05
C GLY A 318 16.43 8.32 9.58
N SER A 319 16.15 7.04 9.36
CA SER A 319 16.08 6.45 8.02
C SER A 319 14.77 5.68 7.81
N PRO A 320 13.59 6.34 7.90
CA PRO A 320 12.30 5.68 7.77
C PRO A 320 12.18 5.03 6.40
N ASP A 321 12.07 3.71 6.38
CA ASP A 321 12.10 2.92 5.17
C ASP A 321 10.73 2.28 4.91
N MET A 322 10.57 0.98 5.13
CA MET A 322 9.33 0.27 4.87
C MET A 322 8.69 -0.21 6.17
N GLY A 323 7.38 -0.36 6.17
CA GLY A 323 6.65 -0.97 7.27
C GLY A 323 5.15 -1.12 7.04
N GLY A 324 4.33 -0.55 7.92
CA GLY A 324 2.87 -0.72 7.85
C GLY A 324 2.09 0.12 8.86
N VAL A 325 0.78 0.15 8.69
CA VAL A 325 -0.15 0.88 9.58
C VAL A 325 -0.81 -0.10 10.55
N SER A 326 -0.94 0.28 11.82
CA SER A 326 -1.65 -0.52 12.82
C SER A 326 -3.08 -0.86 12.40
N ALA A 327 -3.63 -1.94 12.97
CA ALA A 327 -4.97 -2.39 12.63
C ALA A 327 -6.04 -1.32 12.94
N ASP A 328 -5.87 -0.55 14.01
CA ASP A 328 -6.77 0.54 14.37
C ASP A 328 -6.49 1.85 13.62
N GLY A 329 -5.42 1.89 12.81
CA GLY A 329 -5.05 3.04 11.99
C GLY A 329 -4.32 4.16 12.72
N LYS A 330 -4.04 4.04 14.03
CA LYS A 330 -3.48 5.12 14.85
C LYS A 330 -1.96 5.23 14.79
N GLU A 331 -1.27 4.16 14.38
CA GLU A 331 0.19 4.12 14.38
C GLU A 331 0.71 3.72 13.00
N LEU A 332 1.69 4.48 12.52
CA LEU A 332 2.52 4.14 11.39
C LEU A 332 3.85 3.59 11.93
N TRP A 333 4.18 2.38 11.52
CA TRP A 333 5.37 1.64 11.92
C TRP A 333 6.32 1.58 10.73
N LEU A 334 7.54 2.07 10.88
CA LEU A 334 8.55 2.12 9.81
C LEU A 334 9.89 1.61 10.33
N SER A 335 10.58 0.80 9.55
CA SER A 335 11.96 0.44 9.89
C SER A 335 12.90 1.65 9.72
N GLY A 336 13.94 1.70 10.54
CA GLY A 336 15.08 2.61 10.40
C GLY A 336 16.26 1.86 9.84
N ARG A 337 16.34 1.76 8.50
CA ARG A 337 17.28 0.86 7.82
C ARG A 337 18.74 1.07 8.22
N TYR A 338 19.15 2.31 8.38
CA TYR A 338 20.53 2.68 8.69
C TYR A 338 20.78 2.81 10.21
N ASP A 339 19.71 2.78 11.01
CA ASP A 339 19.75 3.09 12.44
C ASP A 339 19.52 1.85 13.32
N SER A 340 19.19 0.70 12.73
CA SER A 340 18.90 -0.56 13.46
C SER A 340 17.75 -0.41 14.47
N GLU A 341 16.71 0.31 14.08
CA GLU A 341 15.55 0.59 14.93
C GLU A 341 14.24 0.53 14.15
N VAL A 342 13.13 0.67 14.87
CA VAL A 342 11.79 0.87 14.32
C VAL A 342 11.20 2.15 14.89
N TYR A 343 10.64 2.98 14.03
CA TYR A 343 9.90 4.18 14.37
C TYR A 343 8.41 3.87 14.49
N VAL A 344 7.80 4.32 15.58
CA VAL A 344 6.34 4.32 15.77
C VAL A 344 5.86 5.76 15.76
N ILE A 345 4.93 6.08 14.87
CA ILE A 345 4.47 7.45 14.61
C ILE A 345 2.96 7.52 14.75
N ASP A 346 2.44 8.50 15.48
CA ASP A 346 1.00 8.75 15.56
C ASP A 346 0.46 9.30 14.24
N THR A 347 -0.51 8.63 13.64
CA THR A 347 -1.03 9.00 12.33
C THR A 347 -1.90 10.25 12.33
N ARG A 348 -2.33 10.73 13.50
CA ARG A 348 -3.23 11.89 13.64
C ARG A 348 -2.49 13.20 13.46
N ASP A 349 -1.31 13.29 14.07
CA ASP A 349 -0.51 14.52 14.11
C ASP A 349 0.94 14.33 13.62
N GLY A 350 1.44 13.10 13.53
CA GLY A 350 2.79 12.79 13.06
C GLY A 350 3.85 12.73 14.14
N HIS A 351 3.50 12.82 15.42
CA HIS A 351 4.51 12.76 16.48
C HIS A 351 5.08 11.34 16.60
N GLN A 352 6.39 11.23 16.83
CA GLN A 352 7.04 9.96 17.09
C GLN A 352 6.70 9.49 18.52
N ILE A 353 6.08 8.31 18.62
CA ILE A 353 5.68 7.66 19.87
C ILE A 353 6.86 6.88 20.46
N ALA A 354 7.60 6.15 19.62
CA ALA A 354 8.70 5.30 20.06
C ALA A 354 9.79 5.12 19.00
N ARG A 355 11.01 4.84 19.49
CA ARG A 355 12.14 4.27 18.74
C ARG A 355 12.52 2.97 19.42
N ILE A 356 12.47 1.86 18.67
CA ILE A 356 12.63 0.52 19.24
C ILE A 356 13.88 -0.11 18.62
N PRO A 357 14.94 -0.37 19.40
CA PRO A 357 16.13 -1.05 18.89
C PRO A 357 15.80 -2.45 18.38
N VAL A 358 16.32 -2.80 17.20
CA VAL A 358 16.21 -4.13 16.56
C VAL A 358 17.57 -4.58 16.00
N GLY A 359 17.59 -5.58 15.13
CA GLY A 359 18.82 -6.01 14.46
C GLY A 359 19.24 -5.04 13.34
N ALA A 360 20.42 -5.31 12.77
CA ALA A 360 21.00 -4.47 11.72
C ALA A 360 20.28 -4.60 10.38
N GLY A 361 20.17 -3.46 9.67
CA GLY A 361 19.52 -3.35 8.37
C GLY A 361 18.03 -3.69 8.35
N PRO A 362 17.19 -3.18 9.28
CA PRO A 362 15.77 -3.51 9.28
C PRO A 362 15.09 -2.95 8.02
N HIS A 363 14.30 -3.77 7.33
CA HIS A 363 13.71 -3.40 6.03
C HIS A 363 12.18 -3.57 6.03
N GLY A 364 11.60 -4.40 5.16
CA GLY A 364 10.16 -4.55 5.00
C GLY A 364 9.47 -5.22 6.20
N LEU A 365 9.24 -4.46 7.29
CA LEU A 365 8.53 -4.95 8.46
C LEU A 365 7.03 -5.12 8.20
N ALA A 366 6.40 -6.09 8.85
CA ALA A 366 4.96 -6.31 8.80
C ALA A 366 4.34 -6.11 10.18
N VAL A 367 3.37 -5.19 10.28
CA VAL A 367 2.41 -5.15 11.39
C VAL A 367 1.33 -6.20 11.11
N TYR A 368 1.02 -7.11 12.03
CA TYR A 368 0.09 -8.20 11.75
C TYR A 368 -0.68 -8.67 13.01
N PRO A 369 -1.99 -9.00 12.92
CA PRO A 369 -2.84 -8.98 11.72
C PRO A 369 -3.20 -7.56 11.27
N GLN A 370 -3.62 -7.43 10.01
CA GLN A 370 -4.15 -6.17 9.45
C GLN A 370 -5.59 -6.36 8.95
N PRO A 371 -6.39 -5.28 8.94
CA PRO A 371 -7.68 -5.24 8.25
C PRO A 371 -7.55 -5.60 6.77
N GLY A 372 -8.60 -6.21 6.23
CA GLY A 372 -8.62 -6.74 4.87
C GLY A 372 -9.12 -8.18 4.80
N ARG A 373 -9.56 -8.60 3.61
CA ARG A 373 -10.11 -9.95 3.35
C ARG A 373 -9.02 -10.93 2.89
N TYR A 374 -8.05 -10.45 2.12
CA TYR A 374 -6.90 -11.21 1.64
C TYR A 374 -5.70 -10.29 1.39
N SER A 375 -4.49 -10.86 1.34
CA SER A 375 -3.27 -10.11 1.02
C SER A 375 -2.91 -10.22 -0.47
N LEU A 376 -2.45 -9.11 -1.04
CA LEU A 376 -1.77 -9.06 -2.33
C LEU A 376 -0.24 -9.14 -2.19
N GLY A 377 0.25 -9.32 -0.97
CA GLY A 377 1.66 -9.41 -0.61
C GLY A 377 2.26 -8.06 -0.21
N HIS A 378 3.57 -7.93 -0.41
CA HIS A 378 4.38 -6.89 0.24
C HIS A 378 4.19 -6.89 1.78
N THR A 379 4.63 -5.85 2.49
CA THR A 379 4.46 -5.74 3.94
C THR A 379 3.01 -5.55 4.41
N GLY A 380 2.07 -5.32 3.48
CA GLY A 380 0.66 -5.21 3.83
C GLY A 380 -0.23 -4.53 2.80
N ILE A 381 -0.27 -5.03 1.56
CA ILE A 381 -1.31 -4.64 0.59
C ILE A 381 -2.50 -5.59 0.80
N PHE A 382 -3.63 -5.06 1.27
CA PHE A 382 -4.84 -5.82 1.55
C PHE A 382 -6.05 -5.31 0.75
N ARG A 383 -7.05 -6.19 0.54
CA ARG A 383 -8.28 -5.94 -0.24
C ARG A 383 -9.47 -6.73 0.32
#